data_AF-A0A7J8F1R0-F1
#
_entry.id   AF-A0A7J8F1R0-F1
#
_cell.length_a   1.000
_cell.length_b   1.000
_cell.length_c   1.000
_cell.angle_alpha   90.00
_cell.angle_beta   90.00
_cell.angle_gamma   90.00
#
_symmetry.space_group_name_H-M   'P 1'
#
loop_
_entity.id
_entity.type
_entity.pdbx_description
1 polymer ?
#
loop_
_entity_poly.entity_id
_entity_poly.type
_entity_poly.pdbx_seq_one_letter_code
_entity_poly.pdbx_strand_id
1 'polypeptide(L)'
;MGDAEATERTENLEDNGSRKDGVCGPPPSKKMKLFGFKEDPFVFIPEDDPLFPPIQKFYALDPSFPRMNLLTRTTEGKKRQLYMVSKELRNVLLNNSERVKVINTGIKVWCRNNSGEEFDCAFRLAQEGIYTLYPFINSRIITVSLEDVKILLTQENPFFRKLSSETYSQAKDLAKGSVVLKYEPDPTKPDTLQCPIVLCGWRGKASIRTFVPKNERLHYLRMMGLEVLAEKKKDRPVLAGDSAAGSGPPEDEASASQDAEQAASPDAGTGGDPAGGPEASAPQSRTADL
;
A
#
# COMPACT_ATOMS: atom_id res chain seq x y z
N MET A 1 -67.09 13.70 -24.65
CA MET A 1 -68.06 13.47 -23.55
C MET A 1 -67.71 12.13 -22.97
N GLY A 2 -67.34 11.94 -21.72
CA GLY A 2 -67.31 12.80 -20.55
C GLY A 2 -66.82 11.91 -19.40
N ASP A 3 -66.27 12.57 -18.39
CA ASP A 3 -65.60 12.07 -17.20
C ASP A 3 -66.28 10.95 -16.37
N ALA A 4 -65.44 10.37 -15.50
CA ALA A 4 -65.61 10.38 -14.04
C ALA A 4 -65.68 9.00 -13.34
N GLU A 5 -64.56 8.72 -12.69
CA GLU A 5 -64.36 8.06 -11.40
C GLU A 5 -65.48 8.21 -10.37
N ALA A 6 -65.76 7.13 -9.60
CA ALA A 6 -66.34 7.24 -8.26
C ALA A 6 -65.96 6.03 -7.38
N THR A 7 -65.59 6.39 -6.15
CA THR A 7 -64.93 5.67 -5.05
C THR A 7 -65.93 5.01 -4.07
N GLU A 8 -65.39 4.24 -3.10
CA GLU A 8 -65.98 3.89 -1.77
C GLU A 8 -67.08 2.78 -1.77
N ARG A 9 -67.19 1.83 -0.83
CA ARG A 9 -66.65 1.63 0.53
C ARG A 9 -67.11 0.25 1.06
N THR A 10 -66.30 -0.39 1.94
CA THR A 10 -66.67 -1.36 3.02
C THR A 10 -67.30 -2.70 2.59
N GLU A 11 -67.03 -3.87 3.19
CA GLU A 11 -67.12 -4.23 4.62
C GLU A 11 -66.20 -5.43 4.97
N ASN A 12 -65.70 -5.42 6.20
CA ASN A 12 -65.11 -6.56 6.89
C ASN A 12 -66.17 -7.62 7.19
N LEU A 13 -65.87 -8.88 6.90
CA LEU A 13 -66.50 -10.03 7.54
C LEU A 13 -65.39 -10.93 8.09
N GLU A 14 -65.23 -10.84 9.41
CA GLU A 14 -64.57 -11.86 10.21
C GLU A 14 -65.46 -13.11 10.22
N ASP A 15 -64.94 -14.26 9.81
CA ASP A 15 -65.49 -15.55 10.24
C ASP A 15 -64.37 -16.37 10.87
N ASN A 16 -64.63 -16.77 12.11
CA ASN A 16 -63.71 -17.41 13.01
C ASN A 16 -64.18 -18.84 13.24
N GLY A 17 -63.34 -19.81 12.86
CA GLY A 17 -63.32 -21.10 13.52
C GLY A 17 -63.46 -22.31 12.62
N SER A 18 -62.34 -22.99 12.40
CA SER A 18 -62.23 -24.42 12.76
C SER A 18 -60.78 -24.89 12.64
N ARG A 19 -60.22 -25.29 13.79
CA ARG A 19 -58.99 -26.08 13.85
C ARG A 19 -59.24 -27.43 13.18
N LYS A 20 -58.43 -27.79 12.19
CA LYS A 20 -58.15 -29.18 11.85
C LYS A 20 -56.67 -29.38 11.54
N ASP A 21 -56.11 -30.28 12.35
CA ASP A 21 -55.16 -31.33 12.01
C ASP A 21 -53.80 -30.98 11.40
N GLY A 22 -52.78 -31.40 12.15
CA GLY A 22 -51.38 -31.28 11.82
C GLY A 22 -51.05 -31.91 10.47
N VAL A 23 -50.55 -31.06 9.59
CA VAL A 23 -49.66 -31.48 8.51
C VAL A 23 -48.35 -30.76 8.74
N CYS A 24 -47.33 -31.53 9.13
CA CYS A 24 -45.94 -31.07 9.12
C CYS A 24 -45.53 -30.94 7.65
N GLY A 25 -45.86 -29.80 7.04
CA GLY A 25 -45.30 -29.43 5.74
C GLY A 25 -43.78 -29.25 5.88
N PRO A 26 -42.98 -29.65 4.88
CA PRO A 26 -41.54 -29.41 4.94
C PRO A 26 -41.30 -27.92 5.15
N PRO A 27 -40.36 -27.53 6.04
CA PRO A 27 -40.09 -26.13 6.33
C PRO A 27 -39.84 -25.39 5.01
N PRO A 28 -40.36 -24.16 4.84
CA PRO A 28 -40.20 -23.41 3.61
C PRO A 28 -38.72 -23.40 3.24
N SER A 29 -38.39 -23.86 2.03
CA SER A 29 -37.00 -23.91 1.57
C SER A 29 -36.44 -22.50 1.69
N LYS A 30 -35.62 -22.26 2.70
CA LYS A 30 -34.93 -21.01 2.89
C LYS A 30 -34.11 -20.85 1.62
N LYS A 31 -34.52 -19.96 0.71
CA LYS A 31 -33.76 -19.64 -0.50
C LYS A 31 -32.34 -19.43 -0.01
N MET A 32 -31.44 -20.32 -0.40
CA MET A 32 -30.04 -20.23 -0.04
C MET A 32 -29.64 -18.85 -0.54
N LYS A 33 -29.44 -17.89 0.38
CA LYS A 33 -28.91 -16.59 0.00
C LYS A 33 -27.54 -16.94 -0.54
N LEU A 34 -27.45 -17.01 -1.87
CA LEU A 34 -26.18 -17.01 -2.55
C LEU A 34 -25.60 -15.65 -2.19
N PHE A 35 -24.89 -15.59 -1.06
CA PHE A 35 -23.98 -14.51 -0.76
C PHE A 35 -22.89 -14.64 -1.82
N GLY A 36 -23.20 -14.15 -3.02
CA GLY A 36 -22.22 -13.99 -4.05
C GLY A 36 -21.18 -13.04 -3.48
N PHE A 37 -19.93 -13.49 -3.44
CA PHE A 37 -18.82 -12.62 -3.11
C PHE A 37 -18.88 -11.38 -4.01
N LYS A 38 -19.11 -10.20 -3.43
CA LYS A 38 -19.22 -8.91 -4.15
C LYS A 38 -17.83 -8.37 -4.51
N GLU A 39 -16.98 -9.22 -5.05
CA GLU A 39 -15.65 -8.83 -5.41
C GLU A 39 -15.53 -8.80 -6.93
N ASP A 40 -14.92 -7.73 -7.43
CA ASP A 40 -14.64 -7.55 -8.85
C ASP A 40 -13.76 -8.69 -9.39
N PRO A 41 -13.95 -9.08 -10.66
CA PRO A 41 -13.10 -10.07 -11.30
C PRO A 41 -11.68 -9.52 -11.49
N PHE A 42 -10.73 -10.44 -11.62
CA PHE A 42 -9.39 -10.10 -12.07
C PHE A 42 -9.38 -9.84 -13.58
N VAL A 43 -8.86 -8.69 -13.99
CA VAL A 43 -8.78 -8.24 -15.38
C VAL A 43 -7.31 -8.01 -15.75
N PHE A 44 -6.89 -8.55 -16.89
CA PHE A 44 -5.54 -8.33 -17.42
C PHE A 44 -5.38 -6.90 -17.93
N ILE A 45 -4.19 -6.35 -17.73
CA ILE A 45 -3.85 -5.00 -18.15
C ILE A 45 -3.38 -5.03 -19.61
N PRO A 46 -3.95 -4.22 -20.51
CA PRO A 46 -3.47 -4.09 -21.89
C PRO A 46 -2.02 -3.61 -21.97
N GLU A 47 -1.23 -4.06 -22.94
CA GLU A 47 0.19 -3.69 -23.04
C GLU A 47 0.46 -2.20 -23.22
N ASP A 48 -0.49 -1.50 -23.84
CA ASP A 48 -0.48 -0.08 -24.14
C ASP A 48 -1.12 0.77 -23.03
N ASP A 49 -1.45 0.17 -21.88
CA ASP A 49 -2.05 0.90 -20.76
C ASP A 49 -1.12 2.04 -20.29
N PRO A 50 -1.64 3.27 -20.13
CA PRO A 50 -0.84 4.45 -19.80
C PRO A 50 -0.19 4.39 -18.41
N LEU A 51 -0.50 3.38 -17.58
CA LEU A 51 0.21 3.16 -16.33
C LEU A 51 1.66 2.68 -16.51
N PHE A 52 1.99 2.06 -17.65
CA PHE A 52 3.31 1.42 -17.83
C PHE A 52 4.47 2.41 -18.01
N PRO A 53 4.37 3.45 -18.86
CA PRO A 53 5.52 4.33 -19.09
C PRO A 53 6.08 4.99 -17.81
N PRO A 54 5.26 5.51 -16.87
CA PRO A 54 5.77 6.02 -15.60
C PRO A 54 6.49 4.97 -14.75
N ILE A 55 5.93 3.74 -14.66
CA ILE A 55 6.54 2.64 -13.90
C ILE A 55 7.88 2.23 -14.53
N GLN A 56 7.90 2.04 -15.85
CA GLN A 56 9.09 1.67 -16.60
C GLN A 56 10.20 2.71 -16.44
N LYS A 57 9.87 4.00 -16.58
CA LYS A 57 10.83 5.09 -16.37
C LYS A 57 11.34 5.13 -14.93
N PHE A 58 10.46 5.01 -13.94
CA PHE A 58 10.81 5.18 -12.53
C PHE A 58 11.73 4.08 -12.01
N TYR A 59 11.46 2.82 -12.38
CA TYR A 59 12.27 1.65 -11.95
C TYR A 59 13.33 1.23 -12.98
N ALA A 60 13.45 1.95 -14.10
CA ALA A 60 14.24 1.55 -15.25
C ALA A 60 13.98 0.07 -15.61
N LEU A 61 12.69 -0.29 -15.76
CA LEU A 61 12.32 -1.68 -15.98
C LEU A 61 12.95 -2.23 -17.26
N ASP A 62 13.50 -3.44 -17.15
CA ASP A 62 14.04 -4.17 -18.27
C ASP A 62 12.95 -4.41 -19.33
N PRO A 63 13.23 -4.20 -20.64
CA PRO A 63 12.26 -4.43 -21.71
C PRO A 63 11.70 -5.86 -21.77
N SER A 64 12.41 -6.85 -21.22
CA SER A 64 11.94 -8.24 -21.13
C SER A 64 10.86 -8.47 -20.07
N PHE A 65 10.54 -7.46 -19.26
CA PHE A 65 9.51 -7.57 -18.22
C PHE A 65 8.15 -7.97 -18.83
N PRO A 66 7.52 -9.09 -18.39
CA PRO A 66 6.34 -9.64 -19.03
C PRO A 66 5.05 -8.93 -18.57
N ARG A 67 4.89 -7.66 -18.98
CA ARG A 67 3.74 -6.79 -18.65
C ARG A 67 2.37 -7.42 -18.92
N MET A 68 2.28 -8.30 -19.92
CA MET A 68 1.06 -9.03 -20.26
C MET A 68 0.53 -9.95 -19.16
N ASN A 69 1.39 -10.32 -18.23
CA ASN A 69 1.05 -11.18 -17.11
C ASN A 69 0.57 -10.40 -15.88
N LEU A 70 0.34 -9.08 -16.03
CA LEU A 70 -0.21 -8.27 -14.97
C LEU A 70 -1.73 -8.20 -15.05
N LEU A 71 -2.33 -8.29 -13.87
CA LEU A 71 -3.76 -8.19 -13.69
C LEU A 71 -4.08 -7.31 -12.49
N THR A 72 -5.27 -6.72 -12.52
CA THR A 72 -5.83 -5.87 -11.47
C THR A 72 -7.20 -6.39 -11.11
N ARG A 73 -7.63 -6.12 -9.88
CA ARG A 73 -9.01 -6.36 -9.45
C ARG A 73 -9.89 -5.12 -9.57
N THR A 74 -9.32 -3.99 -9.99
CA THR A 74 -10.06 -2.75 -10.20
C THR A 74 -10.61 -2.72 -11.61
N THR A 75 -11.93 -2.87 -11.75
CA THR A 75 -12.66 -2.73 -13.02
C THR A 75 -12.88 -1.26 -13.37
N GLU A 76 -13.28 -0.46 -12.39
CA GLU A 76 -13.56 0.96 -12.55
C GLU A 76 -12.63 1.85 -11.72
N GLY A 77 -12.18 2.95 -12.33
CA GLY A 77 -11.35 3.95 -11.66
C GLY A 77 -9.85 3.59 -11.59
N LYS A 78 -9.16 4.18 -10.61
CA LYS A 78 -7.70 4.07 -10.49
C LYS A 78 -7.31 2.69 -9.96
N LYS A 79 -6.54 1.94 -10.76
CA LYS A 79 -5.99 0.63 -10.39
C LYS A 79 -5.19 0.73 -9.08
N ARG A 80 -5.65 0.04 -8.04
CA ARG A 80 -5.07 0.12 -6.68
C ARG A 80 -3.90 -0.83 -6.47
N GLN A 81 -4.00 -2.05 -7.00
CA GLN A 81 -3.04 -3.13 -6.80
C GLN A 81 -2.83 -3.84 -8.12
N LEU A 82 -1.57 -4.13 -8.44
CA LEU A 82 -1.21 -4.91 -9.61
C LEU A 82 -0.65 -6.25 -9.13
N TYR A 83 -1.15 -7.31 -9.72
CA TYR A 83 -0.76 -8.68 -9.44
C TYR A 83 -0.10 -9.28 -10.66
N MET A 84 0.87 -10.14 -10.45
CA MET A 84 1.59 -10.86 -11.49
C MET A 84 1.24 -12.34 -11.42
N VAL A 85 1.04 -12.97 -12.58
CA VAL A 85 0.84 -14.42 -12.72
C VAL A 85 1.87 -15.02 -13.69
N SER A 86 1.95 -16.35 -13.75
CA SER A 86 2.68 -17.00 -14.83
C SER A 86 1.91 -16.90 -16.15
N LYS A 87 2.60 -17.14 -17.28
CA LYS A 87 1.98 -17.17 -18.60
C LYS A 87 0.89 -18.24 -18.70
N GLU A 88 1.14 -19.40 -18.10
CA GLU A 88 0.23 -20.55 -18.09
C GLU A 88 -1.03 -20.20 -17.30
N LEU A 89 -0.86 -19.60 -16.12
CA LEU A 89 -1.99 -19.18 -15.30
C LEU A 89 -2.79 -18.06 -15.97
N ARG A 90 -2.12 -17.12 -16.67
CA ARG A 90 -2.81 -16.15 -17.53
C ARG A 90 -3.69 -16.82 -18.56
N ASN A 91 -3.18 -17.83 -19.27
CA ASN A 91 -3.95 -18.56 -20.27
C ASN A 91 -5.13 -19.30 -19.64
N VAL A 92 -4.95 -19.93 -18.48
CA VAL A 92 -6.06 -20.57 -17.75
C VAL A 92 -7.14 -19.55 -17.38
N LEU A 93 -6.75 -18.39 -16.84
CA LEU A 93 -7.68 -17.34 -16.43
C LEU A 93 -8.48 -16.77 -17.61
N LEU A 94 -7.82 -16.50 -18.74
CA LEU A 94 -8.47 -15.96 -19.93
C LEU A 94 -9.46 -16.95 -20.57
N ASN A 95 -9.11 -18.24 -20.59
CA ASN A 95 -9.97 -19.26 -21.21
C ASN A 95 -11.13 -19.72 -20.31
N ASN A 96 -11.16 -19.31 -19.04
CA ASN A 96 -12.14 -19.78 -18.06
C ASN A 96 -12.84 -18.63 -17.31
N SER A 97 -12.69 -17.38 -17.75
CA SER A 97 -13.19 -16.19 -17.06
C SER A 97 -14.70 -16.22 -16.75
N GLU A 98 -15.50 -16.84 -17.63
CA GLU A 98 -16.95 -16.99 -17.47
C GLU A 98 -17.36 -18.23 -16.66
N ARG A 99 -16.45 -19.20 -16.50
CA ARG A 99 -16.74 -20.52 -15.93
C ARG A 99 -16.20 -20.70 -14.52
N VAL A 100 -15.13 -19.97 -14.18
CA VAL A 100 -14.41 -20.08 -12.91
C VAL A 100 -14.29 -18.71 -12.29
N LYS A 101 -14.87 -18.58 -11.09
CA LYS A 101 -14.68 -17.38 -10.27
C LYS A 101 -13.43 -17.54 -9.41
N VAL A 102 -12.46 -16.67 -9.64
CA VAL A 102 -11.19 -16.69 -8.92
C VAL A 102 -11.21 -15.64 -7.81
N ILE A 103 -11.04 -16.08 -6.57
CA ILE A 103 -11.05 -15.21 -5.38
C ILE A 103 -9.67 -14.59 -5.17
N ASN A 104 -8.60 -15.39 -5.26
CA ASN A 104 -7.22 -14.96 -5.13
C ASN A 104 -6.38 -15.59 -6.24
N THR A 105 -5.49 -14.81 -6.84
CA THR A 105 -4.53 -15.31 -7.83
C THR A 105 -3.33 -14.37 -7.94
N GLY A 106 -2.21 -14.93 -8.39
CA GLY A 106 -0.97 -14.20 -8.59
C GLY A 106 -0.37 -13.67 -7.31
N ILE A 107 0.68 -12.87 -7.48
CA ILE A 107 1.43 -12.24 -6.41
C ILE A 107 1.32 -10.74 -6.58
N LYS A 108 1.03 -10.02 -5.49
CA LYS A 108 0.98 -8.56 -5.52
C LYS A 108 2.38 -8.00 -5.73
N VAL A 109 2.58 -7.27 -6.82
CA VAL A 109 3.88 -6.73 -7.24
C VAL A 109 3.96 -5.22 -7.07
N TRP A 110 2.85 -4.50 -7.25
CA TRP A 110 2.76 -3.06 -7.03
C TRP A 110 1.47 -2.66 -6.30
N CYS A 111 1.58 -1.60 -5.50
CA CYS A 111 0.47 -0.91 -4.86
C CYS A 111 0.48 0.56 -5.25
N ARG A 112 -0.69 1.16 -5.46
CA ARG A 112 -0.78 2.60 -5.71
C ARG A 112 -0.42 3.40 -4.46
N ASN A 113 0.33 4.48 -4.62
CA ASN A 113 0.66 5.44 -3.58
C ASN A 113 -0.52 6.37 -3.29
N ASN A 114 -0.71 6.75 -2.02
CA ASN A 114 -1.75 7.70 -1.61
C ASN A 114 -1.50 9.10 -2.19
N SER A 115 -0.23 9.51 -2.25
CA SER A 115 0.21 10.79 -2.84
C SER A 115 0.13 10.83 -4.37
N GLY A 116 -0.38 9.79 -5.02
CA GLY A 116 -0.50 9.73 -6.47
C GLY A 116 0.88 9.87 -7.16
N GLU A 117 0.96 10.80 -8.10
CA GLU A 117 2.11 10.99 -9.01
C GLU A 117 3.11 12.04 -8.52
N GLU A 118 2.97 12.52 -7.28
CA GLU A 118 3.86 13.53 -6.67
C GLU A 118 5.35 13.11 -6.69
N PHE A 119 5.63 11.81 -6.78
CA PHE A 119 6.98 11.24 -6.76
C PHE A 119 7.34 10.53 -8.07
N ASP A 120 6.93 11.09 -9.21
CA ASP A 120 7.18 10.58 -10.58
C ASP A 120 6.53 9.22 -10.93
N CYS A 121 6.04 8.48 -9.93
CA CYS A 121 5.36 7.20 -10.11
C CYS A 121 4.23 7.01 -9.11
N ALA A 122 3.05 6.67 -9.62
CA ALA A 122 1.87 6.37 -8.82
C ALA A 122 1.95 5.04 -8.07
N PHE A 123 2.94 4.18 -8.35
CA PHE A 123 3.02 2.84 -7.80
C PHE A 123 4.30 2.66 -6.96
N ARG A 124 4.17 2.00 -5.81
CA ARG A 124 5.27 1.47 -5.01
C ARG A 124 5.37 -0.03 -5.15
N LEU A 125 6.57 -0.56 -5.00
CA LEU A 125 6.83 -2.00 -4.94
C LEU A 125 6.11 -2.61 -3.74
N ALA A 126 5.53 -3.80 -3.94
CA ALA A 126 5.00 -4.62 -2.86
C ALA A 126 6.04 -5.66 -2.43
N GLN A 127 6.24 -5.82 -1.12
CA GLN A 127 7.22 -6.78 -0.58
C GLN A 127 6.96 -8.22 -1.06
N GLU A 128 5.70 -8.64 -1.11
CA GLU A 128 5.29 -9.99 -1.54
C GLU A 128 5.84 -10.39 -2.92
N GLY A 129 5.93 -9.43 -3.84
CA GLY A 129 6.36 -9.66 -5.23
C GLY A 129 7.79 -9.26 -5.54
N ILE A 130 8.58 -8.83 -4.55
CA ILE A 130 9.88 -8.20 -4.83
C ILE A 130 10.86 -9.14 -5.51
N TYR A 131 10.93 -10.41 -5.09
CA TYR A 131 11.81 -11.38 -5.72
C TYR A 131 11.39 -11.73 -7.16
N THR A 132 10.12 -11.49 -7.52
CA THR A 132 9.63 -11.64 -8.91
C THR A 132 9.99 -10.42 -9.76
N LEU A 133 9.92 -9.22 -9.19
CA LEU A 133 10.19 -7.98 -9.92
C LEU A 133 11.67 -7.61 -10.00
N TYR A 134 12.44 -7.90 -8.93
CA TYR A 134 13.82 -7.45 -8.77
C TYR A 134 14.72 -7.73 -9.99
N PRO A 135 14.67 -8.92 -10.64
CA PRO A 135 15.49 -9.18 -11.83
C PRO A 135 15.26 -8.22 -13.00
N PHE A 136 14.14 -7.49 -13.02
CA PHE A 136 13.78 -6.54 -14.06
C PHE A 136 13.98 -5.08 -13.64
N ILE A 137 14.38 -4.80 -12.40
CA ILE A 137 14.57 -3.43 -11.88
C ILE A 137 16.04 -3.05 -12.01
N ASN A 138 16.32 -1.96 -12.72
CA ASN A 138 17.70 -1.49 -12.96
C ASN A 138 18.03 -0.15 -12.28
N SER A 139 17.08 0.46 -11.57
CA SER A 139 17.30 1.73 -10.87
C SER A 139 16.74 1.73 -9.45
N ARG A 140 17.13 2.73 -8.65
CA ARG A 140 16.63 2.95 -7.28
C ARG A 140 16.90 1.78 -6.32
N ILE A 141 18.01 1.07 -6.56
CA ILE A 141 18.54 0.01 -5.72
C ILE A 141 19.60 0.63 -4.81
N ILE A 142 19.43 0.44 -3.50
CA ILE A 142 20.40 0.84 -2.47
C ILE A 142 20.99 -0.43 -1.89
N THR A 143 22.29 -0.59 -2.02
CA THR A 143 23.02 -1.68 -1.34
C THR A 143 23.18 -1.33 0.12
N VAL A 144 22.76 -2.23 1.02
CA VAL A 144 22.76 -2.03 2.47
C VAL A 144 23.61 -3.09 3.17
N SER A 145 24.27 -2.70 4.25
CA SER A 145 24.98 -3.63 5.13
C SER A 145 24.00 -4.48 5.96
N LEU A 146 24.48 -5.60 6.52
CA LEU A 146 23.68 -6.43 7.42
C LEU A 146 23.18 -5.62 8.64
N GLU A 147 24.03 -4.74 9.17
CA GLU A 147 23.74 -3.83 10.28
C GLU A 147 22.64 -2.84 9.91
N ASP A 148 22.69 -2.28 8.71
CA ASP A 148 21.63 -1.41 8.20
C ASP A 148 20.31 -2.16 8.05
N VAL A 149 20.33 -3.41 7.57
CA VAL A 149 19.12 -4.26 7.49
C VAL A 149 18.49 -4.43 8.87
N LYS A 150 19.29 -4.67 9.93
CA LYS A 150 18.79 -4.75 11.31
C LYS A 150 18.11 -3.43 11.73
N ILE A 151 18.71 -2.28 11.44
CA ILE A 151 18.13 -0.97 11.75
C ILE A 151 16.81 -0.76 10.99
N LEU A 152 16.81 -1.07 9.69
CA LEU A 152 15.67 -0.91 8.79
C LEU A 152 14.48 -1.82 9.14
N LEU A 153 14.74 -2.96 9.79
CA LEU A 153 13.71 -3.89 10.24
C LEU A 153 13.24 -3.64 11.67
N THR A 154 14.06 -2.99 12.53
CA THR A 154 13.71 -2.71 13.93
C THR A 154 13.13 -1.31 14.15
N GLN A 155 13.50 -0.34 13.31
CA GLN A 155 12.99 1.03 13.37
C GLN A 155 12.04 1.29 12.21
N GLU A 156 10.94 1.99 12.49
CA GLU A 156 9.91 2.23 11.47
C GLU A 156 10.36 3.24 10.40
N ASN A 157 10.99 4.34 10.80
CA ASN A 157 11.44 5.41 9.91
C ASN A 157 12.85 5.89 10.28
N PRO A 158 13.90 5.04 10.21
CA PRO A 158 15.27 5.46 10.50
C PRO A 158 15.71 6.62 9.58
N PHE A 159 16.33 7.64 10.18
CA PHE A 159 17.01 8.70 9.43
C PHE A 159 18.23 8.15 8.71
N PHE A 160 18.56 8.69 7.53
CA PHE A 160 19.73 8.27 6.77
C PHE A 160 21.02 8.30 7.61
N ARG A 161 21.14 9.28 8.51
CA ARG A 161 22.32 9.47 9.38
C ARG A 161 22.54 8.33 10.40
N LYS A 162 21.53 7.48 10.62
CA LYS A 162 21.64 6.28 11.46
C LYS A 162 22.17 5.06 10.70
N LEU A 163 22.19 5.14 9.37
CA LEU A 163 22.68 4.07 8.50
C LEU A 163 24.16 4.30 8.19
N SER A 164 24.82 3.29 7.64
CA SER A 164 26.21 3.38 7.19
C SER A 164 26.46 4.54 6.21
N SER A 165 27.72 4.97 6.08
CA SER A 165 28.14 6.01 5.14
C SER A 165 27.81 5.68 3.69
N GLU A 166 27.91 4.40 3.34
CA GLU A 166 27.65 3.87 2.00
C GLU A 166 26.15 3.91 1.68
N THR A 167 25.31 3.46 2.62
CA THR A 167 23.85 3.54 2.50
C THR A 167 23.38 4.99 2.47
N TYR A 168 23.91 5.84 3.36
CA TYR A 168 23.62 7.28 3.39
C TYR A 168 23.91 7.95 2.05
N SER A 169 25.10 7.68 1.48
CA SER A 169 25.54 8.29 0.23
C SER A 169 24.67 7.88 -0.95
N GLN A 170 24.25 6.62 -1.05
CA GLN A 170 23.29 6.19 -2.08
C GLN A 170 21.90 6.83 -1.86
N ALA A 171 21.41 6.88 -0.62
CA ALA A 171 20.07 7.36 -0.31
C ALA A 171 19.89 8.88 -0.46
N LYS A 172 20.93 9.68 -0.19
CA LYS A 172 20.86 11.15 -0.27
C LYS A 172 20.69 11.62 -1.72
N ASP A 173 21.31 10.92 -2.67
CA ASP A 173 21.34 11.29 -4.09
C ASP A 173 20.11 10.79 -4.87
N LEU A 174 19.34 9.86 -4.29
CA LEU A 174 18.09 9.38 -4.88
C LEU A 174 16.92 10.34 -4.65
N ALA A 175 16.07 10.51 -5.66
CA ALA A 175 14.80 11.20 -5.51
C ALA A 175 13.88 10.46 -4.51
N LYS A 176 12.93 11.18 -3.91
CA LYS A 176 11.92 10.57 -3.01
C LYS A 176 11.13 9.47 -3.73
N GLY A 177 10.61 8.51 -2.98
CA GLY A 177 9.73 7.46 -3.50
C GLY A 177 10.20 6.05 -3.21
N SER A 178 9.57 5.08 -3.86
CA SER A 178 9.84 3.65 -3.66
C SER A 178 11.27 3.28 -4.07
N VAL A 179 11.92 2.40 -3.30
CA VAL A 179 13.30 1.94 -3.50
C VAL A 179 13.41 0.44 -3.21
N VAL A 180 14.44 -0.19 -3.77
CA VAL A 180 14.88 -1.55 -3.41
C VAL A 180 16.06 -1.43 -2.46
N LEU A 181 16.02 -2.14 -1.33
CA LEU A 181 17.10 -2.23 -0.36
C LEU A 181 17.68 -3.64 -0.47
N LYS A 182 18.93 -3.74 -0.90
CA LYS A 182 19.56 -5.02 -1.24
C LYS A 182 20.74 -5.29 -0.32
N TYR A 183 20.69 -6.40 0.40
CA TYR A 183 21.86 -6.94 1.08
C TYR A 183 22.42 -8.08 0.23
N GLU A 184 23.73 -8.03 0.00
CA GLU A 184 24.50 -9.11 -0.59
C GLU A 184 25.45 -9.68 0.46
N PRO A 185 25.51 -11.02 0.63
CA PRO A 185 26.47 -11.65 1.52
C PRO A 185 27.90 -11.35 1.14
N ASP A 186 28.77 -11.26 2.16
CA ASP A 186 30.21 -11.15 1.99
C ASP A 186 30.83 -12.56 2.00
N PRO A 187 31.35 -13.06 0.86
CA PRO A 187 31.93 -14.41 0.78
C PRO A 187 33.14 -14.60 1.69
N THR A 188 33.77 -13.52 2.15
CA THR A 188 34.92 -13.57 3.05
C THR A 188 34.52 -13.76 4.52
N LYS A 189 33.23 -13.66 4.85
CA LYS A 189 32.69 -13.79 6.21
C LYS A 189 31.63 -14.90 6.29
N PRO A 190 32.05 -16.18 6.19
CA PRO A 190 31.12 -17.31 6.12
C PRO A 190 30.23 -17.45 7.36
N ASP A 191 30.67 -16.93 8.52
CA ASP A 191 29.91 -16.97 9.78
C ASP A 191 28.75 -15.96 9.83
N THR A 192 28.62 -15.08 8.83
CA THR A 192 27.51 -14.12 8.70
C THR A 192 26.40 -14.66 7.80
N LEU A 193 25.27 -13.94 7.71
CA LEU A 193 24.14 -14.37 6.89
C LEU A 193 24.54 -14.53 5.41
N GLN A 194 24.52 -15.77 4.91
CA GLN A 194 24.88 -16.10 3.53
C GLN A 194 23.71 -16.04 2.54
N CYS A 195 22.57 -15.49 2.97
CA CYS A 195 21.38 -15.35 2.13
C CYS A 195 21.22 -13.89 1.70
N PRO A 196 21.14 -13.57 0.40
CA PRO A 196 20.81 -12.22 -0.05
C PRO A 196 19.40 -11.85 0.40
N ILE A 197 19.22 -10.58 0.78
CA ILE A 197 17.92 -10.06 1.18
C ILE A 197 17.55 -8.92 0.24
N VAL A 198 16.32 -8.95 -0.26
CA VAL A 198 15.75 -7.84 -1.05
C VAL A 198 14.50 -7.32 -0.36
N LEU A 199 14.54 -6.06 0.09
CA LEU A 199 13.43 -5.39 0.76
C LEU A 199 12.89 -4.24 -0.09
N CYS A 200 11.58 -4.11 -0.12
CA CYS A 200 10.89 -2.92 -0.60
C CYS A 200 10.94 -1.83 0.48
N GLY A 201 11.28 -0.62 0.07
CA GLY A 201 11.27 0.53 0.95
C GLY A 201 10.73 1.80 0.30
N TRP A 202 10.67 2.85 1.12
CA TRP A 202 10.34 4.20 0.75
C TRP A 202 11.41 5.15 1.24
N ARG A 203 12.04 5.85 0.30
CA ARG A 203 12.98 6.92 0.58
C ARG A 203 12.21 8.22 0.73
N GLY A 204 12.14 8.73 1.95
CA GLY A 204 11.53 10.02 2.31
C GLY A 204 12.50 11.19 2.12
N LYS A 205 12.24 12.32 2.80
CA LYS A 205 13.13 13.50 2.75
C LYS A 205 14.47 13.25 3.43
N ALA A 206 14.46 12.59 4.59
CA ALA A 206 15.64 12.34 5.42
C ALA A 206 15.67 10.93 6.03
N SER A 207 14.71 10.06 5.67
CA SER A 207 14.47 8.75 6.28
C SER A 207 14.17 7.69 5.23
N ILE A 208 14.36 6.42 5.61
CA ILE A 208 13.94 5.25 4.83
C ILE A 208 12.97 4.44 5.68
N ARG A 209 11.83 4.04 5.10
CA ARG A 209 10.88 3.09 5.69
C ARG A 209 10.91 1.78 4.91
N THR A 210 10.87 0.64 5.60
CA THR A 210 10.67 -0.65 4.94
C THR A 210 9.18 -1.02 4.87
N PHE A 211 8.76 -1.68 3.80
CA PHE A 211 7.40 -2.19 3.62
C PHE A 211 7.29 -3.68 3.91
N VAL A 212 8.10 -4.16 4.85
CA VAL A 212 8.16 -5.57 5.24
C VAL A 212 7.05 -5.88 6.26
N PRO A 213 6.15 -6.83 5.97
CA PRO A 213 5.11 -7.28 6.90
C PRO A 213 5.69 -7.79 8.23
N LYS A 214 4.91 -7.70 9.30
CA LYS A 214 5.33 -8.06 10.66
C LYS A 214 5.96 -9.45 10.75
N ASN A 215 5.30 -10.47 10.19
CA ASN A 215 5.79 -11.85 10.29
C ASN A 215 7.07 -12.08 9.47
N GLU A 216 7.17 -11.46 8.29
CA GLU A 216 8.37 -11.53 7.45
C GLU A 216 9.56 -10.80 8.11
N ARG A 217 9.29 -9.65 8.74
CA ARG A 217 10.27 -8.90 9.53
C ARG A 217 10.84 -9.74 10.68
N LEU A 218 9.98 -10.43 11.43
CA LEU A 218 10.42 -11.34 12.51
C LEU A 218 11.27 -12.49 11.96
N HIS A 219 10.93 -13.02 10.79
CA HIS A 219 11.70 -14.06 10.12
C HIS A 219 13.11 -13.58 9.74
N TYR A 220 13.23 -12.42 9.08
CA TYR A 220 14.55 -11.85 8.76
C TYR A 220 15.40 -11.58 10.00
N LEU A 221 14.81 -11.00 11.05
CA LEU A 221 15.53 -10.74 12.30
C LEU A 221 16.05 -12.04 12.94
N ARG A 222 15.24 -13.10 12.96
CA ARG A 222 15.67 -14.41 13.46
C ARG A 222 16.80 -15.02 12.61
N MET A 223 16.75 -14.90 11.28
CA MET A 223 17.85 -15.36 10.42
C MET A 223 19.17 -14.61 10.70
N MET A 224 19.10 -13.38 11.19
CA MET A 224 20.26 -12.58 11.58
C MET A 224 20.68 -12.80 13.06
N GLY A 225 20.13 -13.80 13.74
CA GLY A 225 20.44 -14.11 15.14
C GLY A 225 19.84 -13.13 16.15
N LEU A 226 18.88 -12.29 15.75
CA LEU A 226 18.16 -11.39 16.64
C LEU A 226 16.86 -12.05 17.11
N GLU A 227 16.80 -12.39 18.38
CA GLU A 227 15.55 -12.82 19.00
C GLU A 227 14.68 -11.62 19.30
N VAL A 228 13.57 -11.50 18.56
CA VAL A 228 12.53 -10.53 18.90
C VAL A 228 11.63 -11.19 19.93
N LEU A 229 11.92 -10.98 21.22
CA LEU A 229 10.93 -11.23 22.25
C LEU A 229 9.72 -10.35 21.91
N ALA A 230 8.58 -10.97 21.66
CA ALA A 230 7.34 -10.23 21.51
C ALA A 230 7.19 -9.39 22.78
N GLU A 231 7.30 -8.07 22.67
CA GLU A 231 7.00 -7.19 23.78
C GLU A 231 5.56 -7.53 24.19
N LYS A 232 5.42 -8.25 25.31
CA LYS A 232 4.15 -8.34 26.01
C LYS A 232 3.78 -6.89 26.28
N LYS A 233 2.75 -6.38 25.58
CA LYS A 233 2.12 -5.12 25.95
C LYS A 233 1.95 -5.18 27.46
N LYS A 234 2.64 -4.30 28.18
CA LYS A 234 2.41 -4.08 29.60
C LYS A 234 0.97 -3.58 29.68
N ASP A 235 0.06 -4.47 30.06
CA ASP A 235 -1.30 -4.08 30.38
C ASP A 235 -1.24 -2.99 31.43
N ARG A 236 -1.73 -1.82 31.03
CA ARG A 236 -1.98 -0.70 31.95
C ARG A 236 -3.09 -1.17 32.90
N PRO A 237 -2.96 -1.03 34.22
CA PRO A 237 -4.00 -1.51 35.13
C PRO A 237 -5.28 -0.71 34.89
N VAL A 238 -6.30 -1.38 34.37
CA VAL A 238 -7.67 -0.87 34.31
C VAL A 238 -8.25 -1.01 35.71
N LEU A 239 -8.56 0.12 36.33
CA LEU A 239 -9.31 0.17 37.58
C LEU A 239 -10.68 -0.47 37.35
N ALA A 240 -11.01 -1.43 38.21
CA ALA A 240 -12.25 -2.18 38.20
C ALA A 240 -13.47 -1.26 38.42
N GLY A 241 -14.48 -1.44 37.57
CA GLY A 241 -15.85 -0.97 37.73
C GLY A 241 -16.76 -2.02 37.08
N ASP A 242 -17.67 -2.56 37.88
CA ASP A 242 -18.39 -3.82 37.65
C ASP A 242 -19.49 -3.80 36.58
N SER A 243 -19.76 -5.03 36.08
CA SER A 243 -21.04 -5.58 35.58
C SER A 243 -21.46 -5.50 34.10
N ALA A 244 -21.23 -6.65 33.44
CA ALA A 244 -22.19 -7.51 32.73
C ALA A 244 -22.93 -7.04 31.44
N ALA A 245 -22.58 -7.65 30.29
CA ALA A 245 -23.43 -8.62 29.56
C ALA A 245 -22.88 -8.94 28.15
N GLY A 246 -22.94 -10.22 27.75
CA GLY A 246 -23.16 -10.65 26.36
C GLY A 246 -21.95 -10.94 25.47
N SER A 247 -21.57 -12.21 25.39
CA SER A 247 -20.57 -12.78 24.48
C SER A 247 -21.13 -13.11 23.09
N GLY A 248 -20.43 -12.68 22.02
CA GLY A 248 -20.56 -13.13 20.63
C GLY A 248 -19.21 -12.98 19.88
N PRO A 249 -18.88 -13.86 18.91
CA PRO A 249 -17.52 -13.97 18.35
C PRO A 249 -17.17 -12.87 17.32
N PRO A 250 -15.88 -12.56 17.10
CA PRO A 250 -15.45 -11.38 16.36
C PRO A 250 -15.46 -11.60 14.83
N GLU A 251 -16.03 -10.63 14.12
CA GLU A 251 -15.88 -10.43 12.68
C GLU A 251 -14.64 -9.55 12.43
N ASP A 252 -13.71 -10.02 11.59
CA ASP A 252 -12.48 -9.32 11.19
C ASP A 252 -12.83 -8.17 10.22
N GLU A 253 -12.89 -6.94 10.74
CA GLU A 253 -13.00 -5.73 9.93
C GLU A 253 -11.63 -5.17 9.53
N ALA A 254 -11.61 -4.74 8.27
CA ALA A 254 -10.50 -4.17 7.54
C ALA A 254 -9.86 -2.96 8.23
N SER A 255 -8.54 -3.05 8.48
CA SER A 255 -7.74 -1.91 8.93
C SER A 255 -7.49 -0.92 7.78
N ALA A 256 -8.34 0.11 7.69
CA ALA A 256 -8.01 1.36 7.02
C ALA A 256 -7.22 2.25 8.00
N SER A 257 -5.89 2.21 7.92
CA SER A 257 -5.03 3.15 8.64
C SER A 257 -5.10 4.52 7.97
N GLN A 258 -5.82 5.45 8.60
CA GLN A 258 -5.72 6.89 8.32
C GLN A 258 -4.54 7.44 9.13
N ASP A 259 -3.41 7.71 8.46
CA ASP A 259 -2.36 8.55 9.02
C ASP A 259 -2.49 9.95 8.42
N ALA A 260 -2.85 10.91 9.27
CA ALA A 260 -2.84 12.34 8.97
C ALA A 260 -1.45 12.89 9.29
N GLU A 261 -0.75 13.42 8.29
CA GLU A 261 0.49 14.17 8.49
C GLU A 261 0.15 15.67 8.55
N GLN A 262 0.47 16.28 9.69
CA GLN A 262 0.22 17.68 10.01
C GLN A 262 1.33 18.54 9.38
N ALA A 263 0.95 19.38 8.42
CA ALA A 263 1.83 20.36 7.80
C ALA A 263 2.10 21.52 8.77
N ALA A 264 3.36 21.77 9.09
CA ALA A 264 3.80 22.98 9.77
C ALA A 264 4.21 24.04 8.73
N SER A 265 3.44 25.12 8.64
CA SER A 265 3.84 26.37 7.98
C SER A 265 4.49 27.30 9.02
N PRO A 266 5.53 28.10 8.67
CA PRO A 266 6.04 29.12 9.57
C PRO A 266 5.20 30.39 9.46
N ASP A 267 4.89 30.95 10.63
CA ASP A 267 4.21 32.24 10.80
C ASP A 267 5.17 33.41 10.55
N ALA A 268 4.64 34.47 9.97
CA ALA A 268 5.34 35.71 9.65
C ALA A 268 5.20 36.69 10.84
N GLY A 269 6.33 37.05 11.45
CA GLY A 269 6.41 38.09 12.47
C GLY A 269 7.24 39.27 11.98
N THR A 270 6.54 40.35 11.64
CA THR A 270 7.03 41.69 11.26
C THR A 270 7.76 42.43 12.39
N GLY A 271 8.77 43.21 12.01
CA GLY A 271 9.34 44.34 12.75
C GLY A 271 10.84 44.44 12.50
N GLY A 272 11.45 45.51 12.00
CA GLY A 272 11.03 46.83 11.58
C GLY A 272 12.33 47.63 11.37
N ASP A 273 12.52 48.27 10.22
CA ASP A 273 13.68 49.12 9.93
C ASP A 273 13.22 50.57 9.76
N PRO A 274 13.93 51.57 10.31
CA PRO A 274 13.71 52.96 9.98
C PRO A 274 14.57 53.39 8.78
N ALA A 275 13.93 54.05 7.82
CA ALA A 275 14.59 54.72 6.71
C ALA A 275 14.96 56.16 7.07
N GLY A 276 16.16 56.58 6.67
CA GLY A 276 16.59 57.97 6.62
C GLY A 276 17.77 58.12 5.66
N GLY A 277 17.49 58.57 4.43
CA GLY A 277 18.51 59.18 3.54
C GLY A 277 18.82 60.63 3.98
N PRO A 278 19.70 61.39 3.28
CA PRO A 278 19.68 61.49 1.82
C PRO A 278 21.04 61.72 1.10
N GLU A 279 20.94 61.68 -0.23
CA GLU A 279 21.60 62.47 -1.29
C GLU A 279 23.13 62.52 -1.58
N ALA A 280 23.37 62.34 -2.88
CA ALA A 280 24.25 63.09 -3.79
C ALA A 280 25.77 62.86 -3.78
N SER A 281 26.28 62.32 -4.89
CA SER A 281 27.04 63.05 -5.93
C SER A 281 28.09 62.16 -6.63
N ALA A 282 28.11 62.22 -7.97
CA ALA A 282 29.18 61.69 -8.81
C ALA A 282 30.42 62.60 -8.76
N PRO A 283 31.61 62.12 -9.17
CA PRO A 283 32.06 62.54 -10.50
C PRO A 283 32.86 61.48 -11.30
N GLN A 284 33.00 61.77 -12.59
CA GLN A 284 33.85 61.08 -13.59
C GLN A 284 35.33 61.52 -13.52
N SER A 285 36.26 60.65 -13.89
CA SER A 285 37.48 60.91 -14.71
C SER A 285 38.25 59.57 -14.90
N ARG A 286 38.49 59.11 -16.15
CA ARG A 286 39.73 59.23 -16.99
C ARG A 286 41.01 58.93 -16.18
N THR A 287 41.83 57.91 -16.48
CA THR A 287 42.77 57.71 -17.61
C THR A 287 43.39 56.29 -17.48
N ALA A 288 43.53 55.48 -18.54
CA ALA A 288 44.66 55.31 -19.48
C ALA A 288 45.89 54.51 -18.95
N ASP A 289 46.49 53.77 -19.90
CA ASP A 289 47.75 52.98 -19.89
C ASP A 289 47.64 51.56 -19.27
N LEU A 290 48.02 50.45 -19.93
CA LEU A 290 48.82 50.20 -21.14
C LEU A 290 48.45 48.80 -21.69
#